data_AF-A0A954YG84-F1
#
_entry.id   AF-A0A954YG84-F1
#
_cell.length_a   1.000
_cell.length_b   1.000
_cell.length_c   1.000
_cell.angle_alpha   90.00
_cell.angle_beta   90.00
_cell.angle_gamma   90.00
#
_symmetry.space_group_name_H-M   'P 1'
#
loop_
_entity.id
_entity.type
_entity.pdbx_description
1 polymer ?
#
loop_
_entity_poly.entity_id
_entity_poly.type
_entity_poly.pdbx_seq_one_letter_code
_entity_poly.pdbx_strand_id
1 'polypeptide(L)'
;MSRVLAWFSCGDASACAAKLTVEKYGDRAEVLYCDTFAYEHPDNRRFFRDVQKWLGTPIRVLMSSDYADIYDVFRRTRWLVGVRGARCTTELKKNVRTAYQRPDDVHVFGFTSDERHRIDRLYKHQPELEGFCEFPLIEAGMSKRDCHLMVRDAGIELPMMYRLGYKNNNCIGCVKGQAGYWNKIRRDFPEVFDKMAKVERELDAAICKVEGSTDGERWRKRVFLDELDPEQGRYVEESGIECGVLCQTEMFDAA
;
A
#
# COMPACT_ATOMS: atom_id res chain seq x y z
N MET A 1 -28.35 -7.57 -9.06
CA MET A 1 -27.21 -6.78 -9.57
C MET A 1 -26.04 -7.04 -8.64
N SER A 2 -24.83 -7.19 -9.17
CA SER A 2 -23.61 -7.46 -8.39
C SER A 2 -23.27 -6.34 -7.39
N ARG A 3 -22.62 -6.71 -6.28
CA ARG A 3 -22.05 -5.72 -5.34
C ARG A 3 -20.83 -5.06 -5.98
N VAL A 4 -20.52 -3.84 -5.55
CA VAL A 4 -19.35 -3.10 -6.00
C VAL A 4 -18.46 -2.78 -4.80
N LEU A 5 -17.28 -3.38 -4.74
CA LEU A 5 -16.37 -3.33 -3.61
C LEU A 5 -15.26 -2.30 -3.86
N ALA A 6 -15.34 -1.14 -3.22
CA ALA A 6 -14.30 -0.12 -3.26
C ALA A 6 -13.26 -0.36 -2.14
N TRP A 7 -12.01 -0.61 -2.55
CA TRP A 7 -10.92 -0.91 -1.62
C TRP A 7 -10.22 0.36 -1.15
N PHE A 8 -10.63 0.84 0.01
CA PHE A 8 -10.05 1.99 0.69
C PHE A 8 -8.79 1.60 1.47
N SER A 9 -7.72 2.38 1.34
CA SER A 9 -6.41 2.10 1.98
C SER A 9 -5.94 3.23 2.89
N CYS A 10 -6.83 4.12 3.32
CA CYS A 10 -6.48 5.39 3.99
C CYS A 10 -5.61 6.33 3.13
N GLY A 11 -5.50 6.10 1.82
CA GLY A 11 -4.89 7.03 0.87
C GLY A 11 -5.93 7.91 0.18
N ASP A 12 -5.52 9.10 -0.25
CA ASP A 12 -6.31 10.08 -1.01
C ASP A 12 -6.88 9.51 -2.32
N ALA A 13 -6.09 8.80 -3.12
CA ALA A 13 -6.57 8.18 -4.36
C ALA A 13 -7.66 7.14 -4.07
N SER A 14 -7.44 6.26 -3.08
CA SER A 14 -8.46 5.28 -2.68
C SER A 14 -9.72 5.92 -2.10
N ALA A 15 -9.60 7.08 -1.44
CA ALA A 15 -10.75 7.86 -0.95
C ALA A 15 -11.57 8.44 -2.12
N CYS A 16 -10.91 9.03 -3.11
CA CYS A 16 -11.56 9.57 -4.30
C CYS A 16 -12.25 8.46 -5.11
N ALA A 17 -11.59 7.31 -5.30
CA ALA A 17 -12.18 6.18 -5.99
C ALA A 17 -13.42 5.64 -5.26
N ALA A 18 -13.37 5.53 -3.93
CA ALA A 18 -14.51 5.16 -3.11
C ALA A 18 -15.65 6.18 -3.23
N LYS A 19 -15.34 7.49 -3.25
CA LYS A 19 -16.33 8.56 -3.42
C LYS A 19 -17.06 8.45 -4.74
N LEU A 20 -16.32 8.33 -5.86
CA LEU A 20 -16.91 8.14 -7.19
C LEU A 20 -17.74 6.86 -7.28
N THR A 21 -17.33 5.80 -6.58
CA THR A 21 -18.06 4.53 -6.55
C THR A 21 -19.39 4.68 -5.81
N VAL A 22 -19.37 5.30 -4.64
CA VAL A 22 -20.59 5.53 -3.84
C VAL A 22 -21.57 6.42 -4.59
N GLU A 23 -21.10 7.48 -5.25
CA GLU A 23 -21.96 8.36 -6.05
C GLU A 23 -22.57 7.67 -7.27
N LYS A 24 -21.80 6.78 -7.92
CA LYS A 24 -22.25 6.03 -9.11
C LYS A 24 -23.22 4.91 -8.76
N TYR A 25 -22.99 4.19 -7.66
CA TYR A 25 -23.65 2.92 -7.38
C TYR A 25 -24.60 2.92 -6.17
N GLY A 26 -24.58 3.97 -5.34
CA GLY A 26 -25.43 4.09 -4.16
C GLY A 26 -25.35 2.86 -3.26
N ASP A 27 -26.50 2.26 -2.94
CA ASP A 27 -26.61 1.11 -2.03
C ASP A 27 -25.87 -0.16 -2.49
N ARG A 28 -25.45 -0.23 -3.76
CA ARG A 28 -24.63 -1.34 -4.26
C ARG A 28 -23.15 -1.21 -3.90
N ALA A 29 -22.70 -0.03 -3.50
CA ALA A 29 -21.30 0.23 -3.16
C ALA A 29 -21.01 -0.17 -1.72
N GLU A 30 -20.01 -1.03 -1.52
CA GLU A 30 -19.41 -1.32 -0.23
C GLU A 30 -17.99 -0.77 -0.20
N VAL A 31 -17.68 0.08 0.79
CA VAL A 31 -16.31 0.59 1.00
C VAL A 31 -15.62 -0.23 2.07
N LEU A 32 -14.48 -0.82 1.73
CA LEU A 32 -13.78 -1.82 2.52
C LEU A 32 -12.36 -1.36 2.85
N TYR A 33 -11.94 -1.53 4.09
CA TYR A 33 -10.57 -1.28 4.55
C TYR A 33 -10.01 -2.54 5.21
N CYS A 34 -8.82 -2.98 4.79
CA CYS A 34 -8.11 -4.09 5.43
C CYS A 34 -7.24 -3.54 6.57
N ASP A 35 -7.50 -3.97 7.80
CA ASP A 35 -6.97 -3.33 9.00
C ASP A 35 -5.45 -3.43 9.10
N THR A 36 -4.80 -2.27 9.03
CA THR A 36 -3.38 -2.10 9.36
C THR A 36 -3.15 -0.89 10.28
N PHE A 37 -4.19 -0.41 10.99
CA PHE A 37 -4.13 0.82 11.78
C PHE A 37 -3.01 0.86 12.82
N ALA A 38 -2.69 -0.29 13.42
CA ALA A 38 -1.64 -0.39 14.44
C ALA A 38 -0.24 0.05 13.95
N TYR A 39 -0.02 0.05 12.63
CA TYR A 39 1.27 0.39 12.00
C TYR A 39 1.18 1.58 11.06
N GLU A 40 -0.01 2.12 10.86
CA GLU A 40 -0.22 3.38 10.17
C GLU A 40 0.00 4.56 11.10
N HIS A 41 0.17 5.75 10.53
CA HIS A 41 0.24 6.95 11.33
C HIS A 41 -1.08 7.15 12.12
N PRO A 42 -1.06 7.50 13.43
CA PRO A 42 -2.29 7.66 14.23
C PRO A 42 -3.33 8.62 13.64
N ASP A 43 -2.88 9.63 12.89
CA ASP A 43 -3.72 10.55 12.11
C ASP A 43 -4.67 9.84 11.12
N ASN A 44 -4.34 8.63 10.66
CA ASN A 44 -5.22 7.87 9.76
C ASN A 44 -6.58 7.58 10.40
N ARG A 45 -6.68 7.50 11.73
CA ARG A 45 -7.98 7.35 12.41
C ARG A 45 -8.85 8.60 12.27
N ARG A 46 -8.27 9.79 12.16
CA ARG A 46 -8.99 11.03 11.84
C ARG A 46 -9.38 11.00 10.38
N PHE A 47 -8.41 10.81 9.48
CA PHE A 47 -8.66 10.77 8.03
C PHE A 47 -9.74 9.77 7.64
N PHE A 48 -9.71 8.55 8.21
CA PHE A 48 -10.74 7.53 8.01
C PHE A 48 -12.14 8.03 8.39
N ARG A 49 -12.28 8.71 9.53
CA ARG A 49 -13.57 9.25 10.00
C ARG A 49 -14.06 10.38 9.10
N ASP A 50 -13.17 11.27 8.68
CA ASP A 50 -13.49 12.37 7.78
C ASP A 50 -13.95 11.84 6.41
N VAL A 51 -13.22 10.86 5.86
CA VAL A 51 -13.59 10.18 4.60
C VAL A 51 -14.92 9.44 4.77
N GLN A 52 -15.12 8.67 5.84
CA GLN A 52 -16.41 7.99 6.08
C GLN A 52 -17.58 8.97 6.11
N LYS A 53 -17.41 10.13 6.75
CA LYS A 53 -18.41 11.20 6.77
C LYS A 53 -18.66 11.77 5.37
N TRP A 54 -17.61 11.98 4.58
CA TRP A 54 -17.69 12.52 3.22
C TRP A 54 -18.33 11.55 2.21
N LEU A 55 -18.10 10.25 2.40
CA LEU A 55 -18.76 9.19 1.64
C LEU A 55 -20.25 9.07 1.98
N GLY A 56 -20.63 9.38 3.23
CA GLY A 56 -22.02 9.23 3.70
C GLY A 56 -22.43 7.78 3.93
N THR A 57 -21.49 6.84 3.88
CA THR A 57 -21.71 5.40 4.12
C THR A 57 -20.61 4.84 5.04
N PRO A 58 -20.91 3.86 5.91
CA PRO A 58 -19.89 3.24 6.76
C PRO A 58 -18.78 2.57 5.94
N ILE A 59 -17.54 2.71 6.39
CA ILE A 59 -16.42 1.94 5.86
C ILE A 59 -16.31 0.66 6.69
N ARG A 60 -16.43 -0.50 6.04
CA ARG A 60 -16.30 -1.79 6.70
C ARG A 60 -14.84 -2.14 6.89
N VAL A 61 -14.46 -2.42 8.14
CA VAL A 61 -13.12 -2.89 8.49
C VAL A 61 -13.09 -4.42 8.37
N LEU A 62 -12.12 -4.94 7.64
CA LEU A 62 -11.85 -6.36 7.47
C LEU A 62 -10.51 -6.69 8.12
N MET A 63 -10.43 -7.84 8.79
CA MET A 63 -9.23 -8.30 9.49
C MET A 63 -8.89 -9.72 9.05
N SER A 64 -7.63 -10.11 9.22
CA SER A 64 -7.23 -11.52 9.06
C SER A 64 -7.82 -12.35 10.20
N SER A 65 -8.31 -13.55 9.88
CA SER A 65 -8.65 -14.57 10.88
C SER A 65 -7.42 -15.27 11.44
N ASP A 66 -6.31 -15.24 10.68
CA ASP A 66 -5.17 -16.11 10.91
C ASP A 66 -4.03 -15.39 11.59
N TYR A 67 -3.91 -14.07 11.40
CA TYR A 67 -2.81 -13.26 11.91
C TYR A 67 -3.31 -12.06 12.70
N ALA A 68 -2.68 -11.81 13.84
CA ALA A 68 -3.03 -10.65 14.66
C ALA A 68 -2.61 -9.33 13.99
N ASP A 69 -1.42 -9.31 13.38
CA ASP A 69 -0.75 -8.08 12.97
C ASP A 69 0.41 -8.32 11.98
N ILE A 70 1.11 -7.27 11.52
CA ILE A 70 2.22 -7.43 10.54
C ILE A 70 3.40 -8.22 11.10
N TYR A 71 3.72 -8.09 12.39
CA TYR A 71 4.86 -8.77 13.01
C TYR A 71 4.53 -10.24 13.27
N ASP A 72 3.27 -10.57 13.60
CA ASP A 72 2.80 -11.95 13.67
C ASP A 72 2.96 -12.65 12.31
N VAL A 73 2.57 -11.97 11.21
CA VAL A 73 2.85 -12.45 9.85
C VAL A 73 4.33 -12.71 9.68
N PHE A 74 5.18 -11.70 9.91
CA PHE A 74 6.62 -11.81 9.65
C PHE A 74 7.29 -12.94 10.43
N ARG A 75 6.95 -13.10 11.72
CA ARG A 75 7.53 -14.14 12.59
C ARG A 75 7.08 -15.54 12.19
N ARG A 76 5.79 -15.73 11.93
CA ARG A 76 5.24 -17.05 11.59
C ARG A 76 5.61 -17.49 10.19
N THR A 77 5.71 -16.58 9.23
CA THR A 77 6.09 -16.92 7.85
C THR A 77 7.59 -16.81 7.60
N ARG A 78 8.36 -16.23 8.53
CA ARG A 78 9.79 -15.94 8.38
C ARG A 78 10.09 -15.14 7.10
N TRP A 79 9.20 -14.20 6.72
CA TRP A 79 9.28 -13.48 5.44
C TRP A 79 8.80 -12.03 5.57
N LEU A 80 9.68 -11.08 5.21
CA LEU A 80 9.35 -9.65 5.12
C LEU A 80 8.88 -9.29 3.71
N VAL A 81 9.84 -9.23 2.79
CA VAL A 81 9.67 -8.84 1.39
C VAL A 81 10.63 -9.63 0.50
N GLY A 82 10.26 -9.82 -0.77
CA GLY A 82 11.15 -10.38 -1.78
C GLY A 82 10.53 -10.33 -3.16
N VAL A 83 11.00 -11.17 -4.08
CA VAL A 83 10.49 -11.24 -5.46
C VAL A 83 8.99 -11.58 -5.53
N ARG A 84 8.47 -12.28 -4.51
CA ARG A 84 7.05 -12.61 -4.35
C ARG A 84 6.24 -11.53 -3.62
N GLY A 85 6.82 -10.33 -3.45
CA GLY A 85 6.20 -9.23 -2.73
C GLY A 85 6.36 -9.31 -1.21
N ALA A 86 5.65 -8.40 -0.51
CA ALA A 86 5.65 -8.31 0.93
C ALA A 86 4.60 -9.24 1.55
N ARG A 87 5.00 -10.06 2.53
CA ARG A 87 4.09 -11.08 3.09
C ARG A 87 2.90 -10.47 3.82
N CYS A 88 3.10 -9.33 4.50
CA CYS A 88 2.00 -8.61 5.14
C CYS A 88 0.92 -8.16 4.13
N THR A 89 1.28 -7.82 2.89
CA THR A 89 0.30 -7.50 1.84
C THR A 89 -0.49 -8.74 1.42
N THR A 90 0.18 -9.89 1.28
CA THR A 90 -0.49 -11.15 0.96
C THR A 90 -1.47 -11.54 2.06
N GLU A 91 -1.02 -11.63 3.30
CA GLU A 91 -1.81 -12.20 4.39
C GLU A 91 -2.88 -11.26 4.91
N LEU A 92 -2.56 -9.98 5.10
CA LEU A 92 -3.47 -9.03 5.74
C LEU A 92 -4.34 -8.27 4.74
N LYS A 93 -4.06 -8.35 3.44
CA LYS A 93 -4.81 -7.62 2.41
C LYS A 93 -5.34 -8.53 1.32
N LYS A 94 -4.49 -9.25 0.59
CA LYS A 94 -4.94 -10.10 -0.53
C LYS A 94 -5.81 -11.26 -0.05
N ASN A 95 -5.38 -12.00 0.96
CA ASN A 95 -6.12 -13.15 1.49
C ASN A 95 -7.43 -12.70 2.17
N VAL A 96 -7.40 -11.57 2.89
CA VAL A 96 -8.60 -10.94 3.47
C VAL A 96 -9.60 -10.55 2.38
N ARG A 97 -9.12 -9.94 1.29
CA ARG A 97 -9.95 -9.61 0.12
C ARG A 97 -10.58 -10.85 -0.50
N THR A 98 -9.76 -11.87 -0.76
CA THR A 98 -10.20 -13.14 -1.36
C THR A 98 -11.22 -13.88 -0.49
N ALA A 99 -11.08 -13.83 0.84
CA ALA A 99 -12.04 -14.43 1.76
C ALA A 99 -13.38 -13.67 1.82
N TYR A 100 -13.38 -12.36 1.53
CA TYR A 100 -14.59 -11.52 1.59
C TYR A 100 -15.38 -11.49 0.27
N GLN A 101 -14.69 -11.53 -0.86
CA GLN A 101 -15.29 -11.36 -2.18
C GLN A 101 -16.12 -12.57 -2.62
N ARG A 102 -17.07 -12.32 -3.52
CA ARG A 102 -17.85 -13.32 -4.27
C ARG A 102 -17.44 -13.29 -5.74
N PRO A 103 -17.66 -14.38 -6.50
CA PRO A 103 -17.27 -14.45 -7.91
C PRO A 103 -17.89 -13.37 -8.80
N ASP A 104 -19.06 -12.84 -8.42
CA ASP A 104 -19.80 -11.85 -9.20
C ASP A 104 -19.56 -10.40 -8.73
N ASP A 105 -18.75 -10.18 -7.70
CA ASP A 105 -18.46 -8.83 -7.20
C ASP A 105 -17.59 -8.04 -8.19
N VAL A 106 -17.90 -6.75 -8.36
CA VAL A 106 -17.05 -5.81 -9.10
C VAL A 106 -16.10 -5.14 -8.12
N HIS A 107 -14.81 -5.13 -8.41
CA HIS A 107 -13.77 -4.54 -7.58
C HIS A 107 -13.37 -3.15 -8.09
N VAL A 108 -13.38 -2.14 -7.23
CA VAL A 108 -12.88 -0.81 -7.55
C VAL A 108 -11.53 -0.58 -6.87
N PHE A 109 -10.53 -0.23 -7.67
CA PHE A 109 -9.19 0.14 -7.21
C PHE A 109 -8.87 1.58 -7.57
N GLY A 110 -8.27 2.31 -6.62
CA GLY A 110 -7.91 3.71 -6.78
C GLY A 110 -6.59 3.92 -7.51
N PHE A 111 -6.41 3.30 -8.69
CA PHE A 111 -5.29 3.61 -9.58
C PHE A 111 -5.55 4.93 -10.29
N THR A 112 -4.61 5.87 -10.24
CA THR A 112 -4.71 7.17 -10.92
C THR A 112 -4.32 7.06 -12.40
N SER A 113 -4.53 8.12 -13.17
CA SER A 113 -4.28 8.13 -14.63
C SER A 113 -2.82 7.82 -15.00
N ASP A 114 -1.86 8.17 -14.14
CA ASP A 114 -0.44 7.85 -14.24
C ASP A 114 -0.11 6.35 -13.98
N GLU A 115 -1.07 5.60 -13.46
CA GLU A 115 -0.91 4.21 -13.04
C GLU A 115 -1.57 3.19 -13.98
N ARG A 116 -2.03 3.62 -15.16
CA ARG A 116 -2.72 2.74 -16.13
C ARG A 116 -1.95 1.45 -16.46
N HIS A 117 -0.62 1.54 -16.52
CA HIS A 117 0.27 0.41 -16.79
C HIS A 117 0.17 -0.73 -15.75
N ARG A 118 -0.47 -0.49 -14.59
CA ARG A 118 -0.67 -1.49 -13.53
C ARG A 118 -1.87 -2.41 -13.78
N ILE A 119 -2.76 -2.05 -14.70
CA ILE A 119 -3.92 -2.88 -15.05
C ILE A 119 -3.45 -4.18 -15.71
N ASP A 120 -2.52 -4.10 -16.67
CA ASP A 120 -1.97 -5.29 -17.33
C ASP A 120 -1.28 -6.22 -16.32
N ARG A 121 -0.56 -5.63 -15.35
CA ARG A 121 0.09 -6.34 -14.26
C ARG A 121 -0.94 -7.00 -13.32
N LEU A 122 -2.07 -6.33 -13.06
CA LEU A 122 -3.16 -6.90 -12.27
C LEU A 122 -3.66 -8.19 -12.90
N TYR A 123 -4.09 -8.14 -14.15
CA TYR A 123 -4.71 -9.28 -14.83
C TYR A 123 -3.70 -10.39 -15.11
N LYS A 124 -2.43 -10.06 -15.35
CA LYS A 124 -1.37 -11.07 -15.43
C LYS A 124 -1.21 -11.88 -14.14
N HIS A 125 -1.34 -11.24 -12.97
CA HIS A 125 -1.16 -11.91 -11.68
C HIS A 125 -2.44 -12.46 -11.06
N GLN A 126 -3.60 -11.93 -11.46
CA GLN A 126 -4.93 -12.26 -10.96
C GLN A 126 -5.93 -12.25 -12.13
N PRO A 127 -5.81 -13.20 -13.08
CA PRO A 127 -6.67 -13.26 -14.26
C PRO A 127 -8.14 -13.45 -13.90
N GLU A 128 -8.44 -14.00 -12.71
CA GLU A 128 -9.81 -14.13 -12.20
C GLU A 128 -10.52 -12.79 -11.96
N LEU A 129 -9.77 -11.68 -11.88
CA LEU A 129 -10.32 -10.34 -11.71
C LEU A 129 -10.56 -9.61 -13.05
N GLU A 130 -10.11 -10.19 -14.16
CA GLU A 130 -10.31 -9.61 -15.49
C GLU A 130 -11.80 -9.57 -15.84
N GLY A 131 -12.30 -8.41 -16.23
CA GLY A 131 -13.74 -8.17 -16.45
C GLY A 131 -14.55 -7.88 -15.18
N PHE A 132 -13.94 -7.98 -14.00
CA PHE A 132 -14.57 -7.70 -12.70
C PHE A 132 -13.91 -6.52 -11.96
N CYS A 133 -13.18 -5.66 -12.67
CA CYS A 133 -12.54 -4.48 -12.08
C CYS A 133 -12.97 -3.17 -12.75
N GLU A 134 -13.10 -2.11 -11.95
CA GLU A 134 -13.31 -0.74 -12.40
C GLU A 134 -12.21 0.18 -11.86
N PHE A 135 -11.84 1.19 -12.66
CA PHE A 135 -10.76 2.14 -12.35
C PHE A 135 -11.26 3.57 -12.56
N PRO A 136 -12.15 4.07 -11.69
CA PRO A 136 -12.89 5.31 -11.93
C PRO A 136 -11.97 6.54 -12.06
N LEU A 137 -10.83 6.56 -11.39
CA LEU A 137 -9.88 7.67 -11.50
C LEU A 137 -9.17 7.69 -12.86
N ILE A 138 -8.81 6.51 -13.40
CA ILE A 138 -8.25 6.37 -14.74
C ILE A 138 -9.28 6.79 -15.79
N GLU A 139 -10.55 6.38 -15.62
CA GLU A 139 -11.66 6.75 -16.50
C GLU A 139 -11.93 8.26 -16.48
N ALA A 140 -11.82 8.88 -15.30
CA ALA A 140 -11.96 10.33 -15.12
C ALA A 140 -10.69 11.12 -15.47
N GLY A 141 -9.59 10.46 -15.87
CA GLY A 141 -8.31 11.11 -16.17
C GLY A 141 -7.60 11.72 -14.96
N MET A 142 -8.00 11.38 -13.73
CA MET A 142 -7.51 11.98 -12.50
C MET A 142 -6.11 11.48 -12.14
N SER A 143 -5.19 12.42 -12.02
CA SER A 143 -3.86 12.18 -11.46
C SER A 143 -3.91 12.11 -9.93
N LYS A 144 -2.79 11.71 -9.31
CA LYS A 144 -2.62 11.82 -7.85
C LYS A 144 -2.79 13.25 -7.32
N ARG A 145 -2.36 14.26 -8.09
CA ARG A 145 -2.56 15.66 -7.72
C ARG A 145 -4.05 16.01 -7.67
N ASP A 146 -4.83 15.51 -8.62
CA ASP A 146 -6.28 15.76 -8.66
C ASP A 146 -6.97 15.10 -7.46
N CYS A 147 -6.52 13.92 -7.04
CA CYS A 147 -7.01 13.25 -5.83
C CYS A 147 -6.73 14.07 -4.57
N HIS A 148 -5.50 14.58 -4.42
CA HIS A 148 -5.17 15.49 -3.31
C HIS A 148 -6.07 16.73 -3.28
N LEU A 149 -6.34 17.33 -4.45
CA LEU A 149 -7.20 18.51 -4.56
C LEU A 149 -8.65 18.18 -4.19
N MET A 150 -9.21 17.09 -4.73
CA MET A 150 -10.58 16.66 -4.45
C MET A 150 -10.82 16.43 -2.95
N VAL A 151 -9.86 15.80 -2.26
CA VAL A 151 -9.94 15.59 -0.80
C VAL A 151 -9.91 16.93 -0.04
N ARG A 152 -9.05 17.86 -0.46
CA ARG A 152 -8.95 19.18 0.18
C ARG A 152 -10.17 20.06 -0.08
N ASP A 153 -10.72 20.02 -1.28
CA ASP A 153 -11.93 20.76 -1.67
C ASP A 153 -13.16 20.26 -0.90
N ALA A 154 -13.16 18.98 -0.49
CA ALA A 154 -14.12 18.42 0.46
C ALA A 154 -13.92 18.89 1.91
N GLY A 155 -12.94 19.75 2.18
CA GLY A 155 -12.61 20.25 3.52
C GLY A 155 -11.86 19.24 4.39
N ILE A 156 -11.27 18.19 3.79
CA ILE A 156 -10.56 17.14 4.52
C ILE A 156 -9.06 17.40 4.48
N GLU A 157 -8.42 17.40 5.65
CA GLU A 157 -6.95 17.46 5.71
C GLU A 157 -6.33 16.16 5.22
N LEU A 158 -5.34 16.27 4.33
CA LEU A 158 -4.55 15.13 3.87
C LEU A 158 -3.88 14.40 5.05
N PRO A 159 -3.72 13.07 4.96
CA PRO A 159 -3.02 12.29 5.97
C PRO A 159 -1.63 12.83 6.31
N MET A 160 -1.23 12.69 7.57
CA MET A 160 0.06 13.18 8.07
C MET A 160 1.27 12.72 7.25
N MET A 161 1.29 11.48 6.74
CA MET A 161 2.44 10.99 5.97
C MET A 161 2.72 11.86 4.73
N TYR A 162 1.68 12.32 4.01
CA TYR A 162 1.86 13.25 2.90
C TYR A 162 2.41 14.60 3.34
N ARG A 163 1.96 15.10 4.50
CA ARG A 163 2.43 16.37 5.08
C ARG A 163 3.89 16.30 5.54
N LEU A 164 4.34 15.13 5.97
CA LEU A 164 5.75 14.83 6.29
C LEU A 164 6.61 14.59 5.04
N GLY A 165 6.03 14.76 3.85
CA GLY A 165 6.72 14.63 2.56
C GLY A 165 6.86 13.19 2.07
N TYR A 166 6.13 12.22 2.64
CA TYR A 166 6.11 10.87 2.10
C TYR A 166 5.21 10.80 0.86
N LYS A 167 5.63 10.01 -0.12
CA LYS A 167 4.92 9.81 -1.40
C LYS A 167 3.60 9.07 -1.25
N ASN A 168 3.41 8.24 -0.21
CA ASN A 168 2.23 7.41 -0.01
C ASN A 168 1.90 7.31 1.49
N ASN A 169 0.63 7.14 1.82
CA ASN A 169 0.15 7.00 3.19
C ASN A 169 0.12 5.53 3.68
N ASN A 170 1.25 4.82 3.54
CA ASN A 170 1.37 3.44 4.01
C ASN A 170 1.63 3.35 5.52
N CYS A 171 1.74 2.11 6.03
CA CYS A 171 2.34 1.85 7.34
C CYS A 171 3.72 2.54 7.47
N ILE A 172 4.01 3.07 8.66
CA ILE A 172 5.31 3.62 9.02
C ILE A 172 6.32 2.47 9.03
N GLY A 173 7.43 2.59 8.30
CA GLY A 173 8.40 1.51 8.15
C GLY A 173 7.91 0.37 7.26
N CYS A 174 7.36 0.69 6.08
CA CYS A 174 6.93 -0.31 5.12
C CYS A 174 8.12 -1.16 4.63
N VAL A 175 7.99 -2.49 4.71
CA VAL A 175 9.01 -3.45 4.25
C VAL A 175 9.25 -3.44 2.74
N LYS A 176 8.44 -2.73 1.95
CA LYS A 176 8.69 -2.50 0.52
C LYS A 176 9.58 -1.27 0.27
N GLY A 177 9.87 -0.49 1.30
CA GLY A 177 10.74 0.68 1.19
C GLY A 177 12.19 0.32 0.97
N GLN A 178 12.91 1.20 0.29
CA GLN A 178 14.34 1.08 0.01
C GLN A 178 15.16 1.95 0.98
N ALA A 179 16.46 2.05 0.74
CA ALA A 179 17.43 2.69 1.63
C ALA A 179 17.06 4.14 1.99
N GLY A 180 16.69 4.97 1.01
CA GLY A 180 16.32 6.36 1.20
C GLY A 180 15.03 6.51 2.01
N TYR A 181 14.01 5.70 1.74
CA TYR A 181 12.81 5.63 2.57
C TYR A 181 13.15 5.26 4.01
N TRP A 182 13.93 4.20 4.23
CA TRP A 182 14.28 3.75 5.58
C TRP A 182 15.18 4.75 6.32
N ASN A 183 16.08 5.47 5.64
CA ASN A 183 16.83 6.57 6.25
C ASN A 183 15.95 7.77 6.59
N LYS A 184 14.88 8.03 5.82
CA LYS A 184 13.86 9.01 6.21
C LYS A 184 13.06 8.54 7.44
N ILE A 185 12.67 7.26 7.49
CA ILE A 185 12.03 6.64 8.68
C ILE A 185 12.95 6.69 9.90
N ARG A 186 14.26 6.43 9.75
CA ARG A 186 15.27 6.55 10.82
C ARG A 186 15.24 7.92 11.49
N ARG A 187 15.06 8.98 10.69
CA ARG A 187 15.02 10.36 11.17
C ARG A 187 13.67 10.74 11.78
N ASP A 188 12.58 10.42 11.10
CA ASP A 188 11.25 10.89 11.47
C ASP A 188 10.58 9.99 12.55
N PHE A 189 10.91 8.69 12.55
CA PHE A 189 10.30 7.66 13.39
C PHE A 189 11.36 6.63 13.88
N PRO A 190 12.37 7.07 14.67
CA PRO A 190 13.51 6.22 15.06
C PRO A 190 13.09 4.93 15.79
N GLU A 191 12.04 4.97 16.60
CA GLU A 191 11.55 3.78 17.31
C GLU A 191 11.02 2.70 16.34
N VAL A 192 10.39 3.11 15.24
CA VAL A 192 9.91 2.18 14.20
C VAL A 192 11.11 1.59 13.45
N PHE A 193 12.11 2.43 13.15
CA PHE A 193 13.37 1.99 12.54
C PHE A 193 14.05 0.89 13.40
N ASP A 194 14.28 1.19 14.68
CA ASP A 194 14.96 0.29 15.61
C ASP A 194 14.18 -1.01 15.82
N LYS A 195 12.85 -0.94 15.86
CA LYS A 195 12.00 -2.13 15.97
C LYS A 195 12.14 -3.01 14.73
N MET A 196 12.12 -2.43 13.52
CA MET A 196 12.26 -3.23 12.30
C MET A 196 13.67 -3.81 12.16
N ALA A 197 14.72 -3.05 12.50
CA ALA A 197 16.10 -3.56 12.46
C ALA A 197 16.28 -4.81 13.36
N LYS A 198 15.68 -4.81 14.55
CA LYS A 198 15.64 -6.00 15.43
C LYS A 198 14.90 -7.17 14.80
N VAL A 199 13.79 -6.91 14.11
CA VAL A 199 13.02 -7.94 13.39
C VAL A 199 13.82 -8.51 12.22
N GLU A 200 14.54 -7.70 11.45
CA GLU A 200 15.41 -8.22 10.39
C GLU A 200 16.46 -9.19 10.93
N ARG A 201 17.09 -8.87 12.08
CA ARG A 201 18.05 -9.75 12.77
C ARG A 201 17.40 -11.03 13.30
N GLU A 202 16.24 -10.92 13.93
CA GLU A 202 15.44 -12.07 14.37
C GLU A 202 15.14 -13.01 13.20
N LEU A 203 14.86 -12.44 12.02
CA LEU A 203 14.44 -13.18 10.83
C LEU A 203 15.60 -13.65 9.93
N ASP A 204 16.82 -13.16 10.15
CA ASP A 204 17.91 -13.16 9.15
C ASP A 204 17.42 -12.73 7.75
N ALA A 205 16.62 -11.66 7.71
CA ALA A 205 16.00 -11.17 6.48
C ALA A 205 16.20 -9.66 6.36
N ALA A 206 16.95 -9.23 5.36
CA ALA A 206 17.18 -7.82 5.06
C ALA A 206 16.17 -7.29 4.03
N ILE A 207 15.62 -6.11 4.30
CA ILE A 207 14.76 -5.33 3.42
C ILE A 207 15.61 -4.62 2.37
N CYS A 208 16.71 -4.00 2.81
CA CYS A 208 17.62 -3.27 1.94
C CYS A 208 18.70 -4.18 1.34
N LYS A 209 19.26 -3.74 0.22
CA LYS A 209 20.31 -4.42 -0.52
C LYS A 209 21.14 -3.42 -1.30
N VAL A 210 22.38 -3.78 -1.55
CA VAL A 210 23.25 -3.12 -2.54
C VAL A 210 23.53 -4.09 -3.67
N GLU A 211 23.59 -3.58 -4.88
CA GLU A 211 23.81 -4.36 -6.10
C GLU A 211 24.90 -3.67 -6.93
N GLY A 212 25.68 -4.47 -7.64
CA GLY A 212 26.71 -3.97 -8.53
C GLY A 212 27.06 -5.01 -9.59
N SER A 213 28.02 -4.67 -10.43
CA SER A 213 28.59 -5.59 -11.43
C SER A 213 30.11 -5.47 -11.38
N THR A 214 30.80 -6.60 -11.37
CA THR A 214 32.26 -6.68 -11.44
C THR A 214 32.60 -7.71 -12.50
N ASP A 215 33.42 -7.35 -13.49
CA ASP A 215 33.78 -8.21 -14.63
C ASP A 215 32.57 -8.79 -15.39
N GLY A 216 31.45 -8.07 -15.41
CA GLY A 216 30.20 -8.50 -16.04
C GLY A 216 29.31 -9.39 -15.17
N GLU A 217 29.80 -9.82 -13.99
CA GLU A 217 29.00 -10.58 -13.04
C GLU A 217 28.24 -9.66 -12.10
N ARG A 218 26.91 -9.75 -12.14
CA ARG A 218 26.04 -9.01 -11.21
C ARG A 218 26.11 -9.65 -9.83
N TRP A 219 26.34 -8.84 -8.81
CA TRP A 219 26.29 -9.26 -7.41
C TRP A 219 25.24 -8.46 -6.64
N ARG A 220 24.74 -9.07 -5.57
CA ARG A 220 23.79 -8.48 -4.63
C ARG A 220 24.21 -8.82 -3.21
N LYS A 221 24.28 -7.83 -2.33
CA LYS A 221 24.54 -8.00 -0.91
C LYS A 221 23.37 -7.45 -0.09
N ARG A 222 22.89 -8.27 0.86
CA ARG A 222 21.88 -7.87 1.86
C ARG A 222 22.46 -6.77 2.75
N VAL A 223 21.66 -5.77 3.08
CA VAL A 223 22.02 -4.69 4.02
C VAL A 223 20.93 -4.62 5.07
N PHE A 224 21.28 -4.99 6.30
CA PHE A 224 20.37 -4.83 7.45
C PHE A 224 20.24 -3.35 7.80
N LEU A 225 19.11 -2.95 8.36
CA LEU A 225 18.80 -1.57 8.71
C LEU A 225 19.78 -1.02 9.76
N ASP A 226 20.24 -1.83 10.70
CA ASP A 226 21.27 -1.42 11.67
C ASP A 226 22.67 -1.26 11.05
N GLU A 227 22.89 -1.78 9.84
CA GLU A 227 24.11 -1.62 9.04
C GLU A 227 23.94 -0.62 7.88
N LEU A 228 22.72 -0.10 7.67
CA LEU A 228 22.42 0.79 6.56
C LEU A 228 23.13 2.14 6.74
N ASP A 229 23.95 2.53 5.77
CA ASP A 229 24.59 3.84 5.76
C ASP A 229 23.53 4.96 5.78
N PRO A 230 23.57 5.90 6.75
CA PRO A 230 22.62 7.03 6.85
C PRO A 230 22.46 7.87 5.59
N GLU A 231 23.48 7.90 4.72
CA GLU A 231 23.46 8.68 3.48
C GLU A 231 23.09 7.82 2.25
N GLN A 232 22.82 6.53 2.45
CA GLN A 232 22.46 5.63 1.35
C GLN A 232 21.02 5.84 0.88
N GLY A 233 20.86 5.89 -0.45
CA GLY A 233 19.56 6.04 -1.10
C GLY A 233 19.07 7.49 -1.12
N ARG A 234 18.26 7.83 -2.13
CA ARG A 234 17.71 9.18 -2.30
C ARG A 234 16.20 9.10 -2.35
N TYR A 235 15.53 9.32 -1.21
CA TYR A 235 14.08 9.13 -1.09
C TYR A 235 13.26 9.87 -2.16
N VAL A 236 13.70 11.08 -2.54
CA VAL A 236 13.04 11.89 -3.57
C VAL A 236 13.05 11.21 -4.93
N GLU A 237 14.08 10.41 -5.23
CA GLU A 237 14.24 9.69 -6.50
C GLU A 237 13.67 8.28 -6.47
N GLU A 238 13.52 7.68 -5.28
CA GLU A 238 12.93 6.34 -5.14
C GLU A 238 11.46 6.33 -5.58
N SER A 239 11.02 5.28 -6.27
CA SER A 239 9.60 5.13 -6.61
C SER A 239 8.70 5.16 -5.37
N GLY A 240 7.43 5.54 -5.57
CA GLY A 240 6.43 5.43 -4.52
C GLY A 240 6.33 4.00 -4.01
N ILE A 241 6.13 3.83 -2.71
CA ILE A 241 5.87 2.51 -2.14
C ILE A 241 4.37 2.34 -2.12
N GLU A 242 3.88 1.21 -2.61
CA GLU A 242 2.44 1.00 -2.66
C GLU A 242 1.98 -0.28 -1.97
N CYS A 243 0.93 -0.12 -1.16
CA CYS A 243 0.37 -1.17 -0.32
C CYS A 243 -1.15 -1.27 -0.52
N GLY A 244 -1.59 -2.17 -1.40
CA GLY A 244 -3.00 -2.42 -1.68
C GLY A 244 -3.35 -3.92 -1.69
N VAL A 245 -4.64 -4.24 -1.80
CA VAL A 245 -5.15 -5.63 -1.79
C VAL A 245 -4.74 -6.46 -3.00
N LEU A 246 -4.08 -5.85 -3.98
CA LEU A 246 -3.69 -6.50 -5.23
C LEU A 246 -2.33 -7.21 -5.16
N CYS A 247 -1.59 -7.08 -4.05
CA CYS A 247 -0.25 -7.66 -3.84
C CYS A 247 0.59 -7.77 -5.12
N GLN A 248 0.76 -6.64 -5.81
CA GLN A 248 1.59 -6.58 -7.00
C GLN A 248 3.04 -6.31 -6.56
N THR A 249 3.99 -7.09 -7.08
CA THR A 249 5.40 -6.73 -7.00
C THR A 249 5.65 -5.65 -8.05
N GLU A 250 6.14 -4.49 -7.64
CA GLU A 250 6.88 -3.64 -8.57
C GLU A 250 8.15 -4.40 -8.92
N MET A 251 8.15 -5.07 -10.07
CA MET A 251 9.40 -5.41 -10.71
C MET A 251 10.00 -4.07 -11.11
N PHE A 252 10.95 -3.59 -10.32
CA PHE A 252 11.91 -2.59 -10.79
C PHE A 252 12.61 -3.25 -11.96
N ASP A 253 12.24 -2.84 -13.17
CA ASP A 253 13.02 -3.19 -14.34
C ASP A 253 14.41 -2.62 -14.07
N ALA A 254 15.37 -3.52 -13.89
CA ALA A 254 16.76 -3.12 -13.90
C ALA A 254 17.06 -2.63 -15.32
N ALA A 255 17.11 -1.31 -15.48
CA ALA A 255 17.90 -0.72 -16.54
C ALA A 255 19.37 -1.13 -16.37
#